data_AF-A0A7V9BTW6-F1
#
_entry.id   AF-A0A7V9BTW6-F1
#
_cell.length_a   1.000
_cell.length_b   1.000
_cell.length_c   1.000
_cell.angle_alpha   90.00
_cell.angle_beta   90.00
_cell.angle_gamma   90.00
#
_symmetry.space_group_name_H-M   'P 1'
#
loop_
_entity.id
_entity.type
_entity.pdbx_description
1 polymer ?
#
loop_
_entity_poly.entity_id
_entity_poly.type
_entity_poly.pdbx_seq_one_letter_code
_entity_poly.pdbx_strand_id
1 'polypeptide(L)' 'MEIRAPRLRVTEIYTSVQGESTHVGKPCVFVRLTGCNLRCTWCDST' A
#
# COMPACT_ATOMS: atom_id res chain seq x y z
N MET A 1 5.54 -1.03 32.35
CA MET A 1 4.42 -1.27 31.41
C MET A 1 4.83 -0.68 30.08
N GLU A 2 5.28 -1.53 29.15
CA GLU A 2 5.77 -1.07 27.85
C GLU A 2 4.60 -1.08 26.86
N ILE A 3 4.19 0.10 26.38
CA ILE A 3 3.13 0.23 25.37
C ILE A 3 3.76 -0.12 24.02
N ARG A 4 3.54 -1.34 23.52
CA ARG A 4 3.94 -1.70 22.16
C ARG A 4 2.98 -1.06 21.17
N ALA A 5 3.51 -0.17 20.33
CA ALA A 5 2.77 0.35 19.18
C ALA A 5 2.38 -0.82 18.24
N PRO A 6 1.19 -0.75 17.59
CA PRO A 6 0.77 -1.76 16.62
C PRO A 6 1.76 -1.81 15.44
N ARG A 7 2.06 -3.04 14.97
CA ARG A 7 2.93 -3.28 13.82
C ARG A 7 2.10 -3.47 12.55
N LEU A 8 2.45 -2.76 11.48
CA LEU A 8 1.87 -2.95 10.16
C LEU A 8 2.55 -4.13 9.44
N ARG A 9 1.75 -4.91 8.69
CA ARG A 9 2.27 -5.95 7.79
C ARG A 9 2.43 -5.36 6.40
N VAL A 10 3.63 -5.43 5.85
CA VAL A 10 3.97 -4.85 4.55
C VAL A 10 4.25 -5.97 3.57
N THR A 11 3.63 -5.89 2.39
CA THR A 11 3.83 -6.82 1.27
C THR A 11 5.04 -6.41 0.44
N GLU A 12 5.14 -5.12 0.10
CA GLU A 12 6.25 -4.58 -0.70
C GLU A 12 6.44 -3.08 -0.48
N ILE A 13 7.67 -2.62 -0.72
CA ILE A 13 8.06 -1.21 -0.73
C ILE A 13 8.92 -0.97 -1.97
N TYR A 14 8.57 0.03 -2.79
CA TYR A 14 9.33 0.37 -3.98
C TYR A 14 9.18 1.84 -4.37
N THR A 15 10.12 2.35 -5.16
CA THR A 15 10.09 3.68 -5.76
C THR A 15 9.61 3.60 -7.21
N SER A 16 8.63 4.40 -7.58
CA SER A 16 8.14 4.49 -8.95
C SER A 16 7.51 5.86 -9.22
N VAL A 17 6.84 6.03 -10.36
CA VAL A 17 6.03 7.20 -10.72
C VAL A 17 4.56 6.90 -10.44
N GLN A 18 3.82 7.82 -9.83
CA GLN A 18 2.39 7.66 -9.58
C GLN A 18 1.61 7.63 -10.90
N GLY A 19 0.77 6.61 -11.07
CA GLY A 19 0.03 6.35 -12.30
C GLY A 19 -1.37 6.95 -12.34
N GLU A 20 -1.91 7.41 -11.20
CA GLU A 20 -3.33 7.75 -11.07
C GLU A 20 -3.63 9.05 -10.30
N SER A 21 -4.75 9.70 -10.65
CA SER A 21 -5.31 10.89 -10.01
C SER A 21 -4.40 12.14 -10.05
N THR A 22 -4.58 13.07 -9.10
CA THR A 22 -3.96 14.41 -9.05
C THR A 22 -2.43 14.40 -9.05
N HIS A 23 -1.81 13.26 -8.72
CA HIS A 23 -0.36 13.12 -8.61
C HIS A 23 0.26 12.29 -9.75
N VAL A 24 -0.51 11.97 -10.81
CA VAL A 24 0.02 11.30 -12.01
C VAL A 24 1.31 11.94 -12.48
N GLY A 25 2.32 11.12 -12.77
CA GLY A 25 3.60 11.55 -13.31
C GLY A 25 4.64 11.96 -12.27
N LYS A 26 4.29 12.01 -10.96
CA LYS A 26 5.23 12.39 -9.91
C LYS A 26 5.96 11.18 -9.32
N PRO A 27 7.28 11.28 -9.03
CA PRO A 27 8.00 10.25 -8.28
C PRO A 27 7.41 10.03 -6.89
N CYS A 28 7.21 8.77 -6.48
CA CYS A 28 6.61 8.37 -5.21
C CYS A 28 7.24 7.07 -4.68
N VAL A 29 7.28 6.95 -3.35
CA VAL A 29 7.53 5.68 -2.65
C VAL A 29 6.18 5.04 -2.36
N PHE A 30 6.01 3.81 -2.82
CA PHE A 30 4.82 3.00 -2.55
C PHE A 30 5.11 2.05 -1.40
N VAL A 31 4.17 1.98 -0.44
CA VAL A 31 4.19 1.01 0.67
C VAL A 31 2.88 0.22 0.59
N ARG A 32 2.94 -1.00 0.06
CA ARG A 32 1.75 -1.87 -0.03
C ARG A 32 1.61 -2.67 1.25
N LEU A 33 0.49 -2.49 1.95
CA LEU A 33 0.16 -3.25 3.16
C LEU A 33 -0.45 -4.61 2.81
N THR A 34 -0.32 -5.57 3.73
CA THR A 34 -0.87 -6.92 3.56
C THR A 34 -2.30 -7.00 4.06
N GLY A 35 -3.20 -7.48 3.19
CA GLY A 35 -4.57 -7.84 3.52
C GLY A 35 -5.59 -6.74 3.24
N CYS A 36 -6.79 -7.16 2.84
CA CYS A 36 -7.97 -6.32 2.64
C CYS A 36 -9.19 -7.10 3.13
N ASN A 37 -10.13 -6.45 3.83
CA ASN A 37 -11.35 -7.07 4.32
C ASN A 37 -12.46 -7.13 3.24
N LEU A 38 -12.24 -6.51 2.09
CA LEU A 38 -13.15 -6.56 0.95
C LEU A 38 -12.92 -7.83 0.12
N ARG A 39 -13.96 -8.27 -0.59
CA ARG A 39 -13.96 -9.47 -1.44
C ARG A 39 -14.28 -9.11 -2.88
N CYS A 40 -13.60 -8.11 -3.40
CA CYS A 40 -13.83 -7.57 -4.74
C CYS A 40 -13.39 -8.60 -5.81
N THR A 41 -14.27 -8.91 -6.77
CA THR A 41 -13.95 -9.81 -7.89
C THR A 41 -13.14 -9.12 -8.99
N TRP A 42 -13.07 -7.79 -8.96
CA TRP A 42 -12.35 -6.94 -9.91
C TRP A 42 -11.04 -6.37 -9.33
N CYS A 43 -10.53 -6.92 -8.23
CA CYS A 43 -9.23 -6.50 -7.71
C CYS A 43 -8.12 -7.01 -8.63
N ASP A 44 -7.26 -6.12 -9.06
CA ASP A 44 -6.09 -6.40 -9.91
C ASP A 44 -4.89 -6.93 -9.11
N SER A 45 -4.96 -6.89 -7.78
CA SER A 45 -3.92 -7.31 -6.85
C SER A 45 -4.38 -8.55 -6.06
N THR A 46 -3.48 -9.52 -5.90
CA THR A 46 -3.72 -10.77 -5.16
C THR A 46 -3.53 -10.62 -3.65
#